data_AF-A0A662ADW7-F1
#
_entry.id   AF-A0A662ADW7-F1
#
_cell.length_a   1.000
_cell.length_b   1.000
_cell.length_c   1.000
_cell.angle_alpha   90.00
_cell.angle_beta   90.00
_cell.angle_gamma   90.00
#
_symmetry.space_group_name_H-M   'P 1'
#
loop_
_entity.id
_entity.type
_entity.pdbx_description
1 polymer ?
#
loop_
_entity_poly.entity_id
_entity_poly.type
_entity_poly.pdbx_seq_one_letter_code
_entity_poly.pdbx_strand_id
1 'polypeptide(L)'
;MARKKIVTVEWFKSANKLCESYQQTGMAFAFVTSQKDGNKMCHEWVKCRDFLHDGVRTQITGIPCEIYGYKFNTRTNPNIDLYKMRMLITKYESKIVTNVAAFSKKIVSSLALINHFEKQAKVSLTKVHKVDTKGSGKEVVFLFTGPAMWVRSPFLVSMYTFLIRLGDKQIKFKDANSLKKELKELNTKYTKGELLDNDAKYLGCLWDKLHIIIKNRAKLFTKKNKIHDIYSDDISINNFHNRCGIHSLAMGTTPNNELNKHIKEICK
;
A
#
# COMPACT_ATOMS: atom_id res chain seq x y z
N MET A 1 20.52 -2.32 25.97
CA MET A 1 19.63 -2.02 24.83
C MET A 1 19.97 -2.96 23.67
N ALA A 2 19.04 -3.77 23.18
CA ALA A 2 19.31 -4.63 22.01
C ALA A 2 19.62 -3.76 20.78
N ARG A 3 20.76 -4.01 20.11
CA ARG A 3 21.13 -3.32 18.86
C ARG A 3 19.98 -3.49 17.86
N LYS A 4 19.38 -2.38 17.40
CA LYS A 4 18.36 -2.41 16.35
C LYS A 4 18.99 -3.01 15.09
N LYS A 5 18.56 -4.21 14.72
CA LYS A 5 19.05 -4.92 13.53
C LYS A 5 18.73 -4.11 12.27
N ILE A 6 19.77 -3.67 11.57
CA ILE A 6 19.67 -3.10 10.22
C ILE A 6 19.46 -4.26 9.24
N VAL A 7 18.52 -4.10 8.30
CA VAL A 7 18.24 -5.11 7.27
C VAL A 7 19.01 -4.76 6.00
N THR A 8 19.67 -5.74 5.38
CA THR A 8 20.27 -5.58 4.05
C THR A 8 19.30 -6.08 2.98
N VAL A 9 19.28 -5.38 1.85
CA VAL A 9 18.41 -5.67 0.70
C VAL A 9 19.25 -5.66 -0.57
N GLU A 10 19.03 -6.62 -1.46
CA GLU A 10 19.56 -6.59 -2.83
C GLU A 10 18.71 -5.63 -3.67
N TRP A 11 19.33 -4.56 -4.17
CA TRP A 11 18.63 -3.47 -4.86
C TRP A 11 18.29 -3.82 -6.31
N PHE A 12 17.10 -3.42 -6.74
CA PHE A 12 16.64 -3.58 -8.11
C PHE A 12 17.43 -2.66 -9.05
N LYS A 13 18.00 -3.23 -10.12
CA LYS A 13 18.88 -2.52 -11.07
C LYS A 13 18.12 -2.20 -12.36
N SER A 14 17.26 -1.19 -12.32
CA SER A 14 16.57 -0.66 -13.51
C SER A 14 16.44 0.85 -13.42
N ALA A 15 16.48 1.52 -14.58
CA ALA A 15 16.17 2.93 -14.67
C ALA A 15 14.66 3.12 -14.50
N ASN A 16 14.26 4.00 -13.58
CA ASN A 16 12.86 4.33 -13.37
C ASN A 16 12.34 5.20 -14.53
N LYS A 17 11.41 4.67 -15.32
CA LYS A 17 10.76 5.36 -16.45
C LYS A 17 9.25 5.54 -16.24
N LEU A 18 8.81 5.59 -14.98
CA LEU A 18 7.40 5.62 -14.63
C LEU A 18 6.75 6.98 -14.94
N CYS A 19 5.56 6.95 -15.52
CA CYS A 19 4.76 8.15 -15.79
C CYS A 19 3.96 8.59 -14.55
N GLU A 20 4.62 8.83 -13.40
CA GLU A 20 3.96 9.13 -12.11
C GLU A 20 4.16 10.59 -11.63
N SER A 21 4.52 11.50 -12.54
CA SER A 21 4.83 12.91 -12.20
C SER A 21 3.68 13.63 -11.50
N TYR A 22 2.44 13.21 -11.72
CA TYR A 22 1.23 13.78 -11.12
C TYR A 22 0.97 13.35 -9.67
N GLN A 23 1.71 12.36 -9.14
CA GLN A 23 1.53 11.91 -7.76
C GLN A 23 2.20 12.90 -6.80
N GLN A 24 1.35 13.62 -6.05
CA GLN A 24 1.74 14.66 -5.08
C GLN A 24 2.49 14.11 -3.86
N THR A 25 2.51 12.79 -3.62
CA THR A 25 3.16 12.25 -2.42
C THR A 25 4.65 12.06 -2.60
N GLY A 26 5.40 12.49 -1.57
CA GLY A 26 6.83 12.26 -1.46
C GLY A 26 7.20 10.88 -0.93
N MET A 27 6.36 9.84 -1.07
CA MET A 27 6.69 8.47 -0.66
C MET A 27 6.76 7.54 -1.87
N ALA A 28 7.71 6.61 -1.85
CA ALA A 28 7.86 5.56 -2.85
C ALA A 28 7.90 4.19 -2.21
N PHE A 29 7.45 3.18 -2.95
CA PHE A 29 7.24 1.82 -2.48
C PHE A 29 7.94 0.81 -3.37
N ALA A 30 8.34 -0.31 -2.78
CA ALA A 30 8.70 -1.52 -3.54
C ALA A 30 8.48 -2.77 -2.70
N PHE A 31 8.04 -3.86 -3.32
CA PHE A 31 8.01 -5.16 -2.64
C PHE A 31 9.41 -5.73 -2.41
N VAL A 32 9.49 -6.63 -1.43
CA VAL A 32 10.68 -7.43 -1.14
C VAL A 32 10.32 -8.90 -1.15
N THR A 33 11.24 -9.73 -1.65
CA THR A 33 11.13 -11.19 -1.59
C THR A 33 11.05 -11.69 -0.13
N SER A 34 10.76 -12.98 0.02
CA SER A 34 10.82 -13.60 1.34
C SER A 34 12.27 -13.59 1.87
N GLN A 35 12.41 -13.68 3.20
CA GLN A 35 13.75 -13.82 3.82
C GLN A 35 14.49 -15.07 3.35
N LYS A 36 13.77 -16.13 2.98
CA LYS A 36 14.35 -17.37 2.47
C LYS A 36 15.01 -17.15 1.11
N ASP A 37 14.54 -16.15 0.37
CA ASP A 37 15.03 -15.78 -0.97
C ASP A 37 15.99 -14.57 -0.93
N GLY A 38 16.47 -14.18 0.25
CA GLY A 38 17.57 -13.21 0.40
C GLY A 38 17.19 -11.72 0.46
N ASN A 39 15.92 -11.35 0.70
CA ASN A 39 15.45 -9.95 0.72
C ASN A 39 15.88 -9.13 -0.52
N LYS A 40 15.30 -9.43 -1.67
CA LYS A 40 15.56 -8.71 -2.93
C LYS A 40 14.41 -7.76 -3.22
N MET A 41 14.71 -6.55 -3.68
CA MET A 41 13.69 -5.61 -4.15
C MET A 41 13.08 -6.15 -5.46
N CYS A 42 11.76 -6.32 -5.50
CA CYS A 42 11.10 -7.03 -6.60
C CYS A 42 10.97 -6.21 -7.90
N HIS A 43 10.87 -4.89 -7.77
CA HIS A 43 10.63 -3.97 -8.90
C HIS A 43 11.18 -2.58 -8.57
N GLU A 44 11.15 -1.64 -9.51
CA GLU A 44 11.60 -0.27 -9.24
C GLU A 44 10.70 0.47 -8.23
N TRP A 45 11.18 1.60 -7.70
CA TRP A 45 10.39 2.43 -6.80
C TRP A 45 9.16 3.03 -7.49
N VAL A 46 7.96 2.77 -6.97
CA VAL A 46 6.70 3.32 -7.49
C VAL A 46 6.05 4.27 -6.49
N LYS A 47 5.33 5.29 -6.96
CA LYS A 47 4.50 6.18 -6.12
C LYS A 47 3.02 5.80 -6.15
N CYS A 48 2.58 5.32 -7.31
CA CYS A 48 1.24 4.86 -7.57
C CYS A 48 0.98 3.60 -6.78
N ARG A 49 -0.09 3.61 -6.00
CA ARG A 49 -0.49 2.48 -5.16
C ARG A 49 -0.97 1.29 -6.00
N ASP A 50 -1.46 1.57 -7.19
CA ASP A 50 -2.13 0.57 -8.02
C ASP A 50 -1.10 -0.28 -8.78
N PHE A 51 0.08 0.26 -9.14
CA PHE A 51 1.21 -0.58 -9.63
C PHE A 51 1.60 -1.70 -8.66
N LEU A 52 1.42 -1.49 -7.36
CA LEU A 52 1.73 -2.52 -6.37
C LEU A 52 0.76 -3.71 -6.50
N HIS A 53 -0.54 -3.48 -6.70
CA HIS A 53 -1.43 -4.61 -6.91
C HIS A 53 -1.30 -5.23 -8.31
N ASP A 54 -0.79 -4.50 -9.30
CA ASP A 54 -0.47 -5.05 -10.63
C ASP A 54 0.67 -6.06 -10.56
N GLY A 55 1.73 -5.74 -9.80
CA GLY A 55 2.82 -6.67 -9.54
C GLY A 55 2.35 -7.95 -8.85
N VAL A 56 1.47 -7.83 -7.85
CA VAL A 56 0.88 -8.99 -7.16
C VAL A 56 0.01 -9.83 -8.12
N ARG A 57 -0.80 -9.19 -8.96
CA ARG A 57 -1.59 -9.89 -9.99
C ARG A 57 -0.69 -10.70 -10.92
N THR A 58 0.38 -10.09 -11.40
CA THR A 58 1.37 -10.75 -12.25
C THR A 58 2.05 -11.92 -11.54
N GLN A 59 2.37 -11.78 -10.24
CA GLN A 59 2.92 -12.87 -9.43
C GLN A 59 1.98 -14.08 -9.37
N ILE A 60 0.67 -13.84 -9.31
CA ILE A 60 -0.35 -14.88 -9.17
C ILE A 60 -0.68 -15.54 -10.51
N THR A 61 -0.85 -14.73 -11.56
CA THR A 61 -1.30 -15.20 -12.89
C THR A 61 -0.15 -15.65 -13.78
N GLY A 62 1.07 -15.18 -13.52
CA GLY A 62 2.23 -15.36 -14.41
C GLY A 62 2.17 -14.52 -15.68
N ILE A 63 1.12 -13.70 -15.87
CA ILE A 63 0.96 -12.83 -17.04
C ILE A 63 1.70 -11.52 -16.77
N PRO A 64 2.75 -11.18 -17.53
CA PRO A 64 3.49 -9.93 -17.35
C PRO A 64 2.58 -8.70 -17.44
N CYS A 65 2.83 -7.68 -16.63
CA CYS A 65 2.14 -6.40 -16.73
C CYS A 65 3.08 -5.30 -17.24
N GLU A 66 2.57 -4.50 -18.17
CA GLU A 66 3.20 -3.27 -18.64
C GLU A 66 2.14 -2.17 -18.75
N ILE A 67 2.24 -1.13 -17.92
CA ILE A 67 1.27 -0.03 -17.90
C ILE A 67 1.93 1.25 -17.39
N TYR A 68 1.77 2.37 -18.10
CA TYR A 68 2.32 3.69 -17.72
C TYR A 68 3.83 3.67 -17.37
N GLY A 69 4.59 2.84 -18.08
CA GLY A 69 6.03 2.65 -17.86
C GLY A 69 6.40 1.66 -16.75
N TYR A 70 5.45 1.23 -15.91
CA TYR A 70 5.67 0.17 -14.93
C TYR A 70 5.72 -1.18 -15.63
N LYS A 71 6.74 -1.98 -15.31
CA LYS A 71 6.91 -3.33 -15.85
C LYS A 71 7.17 -4.33 -14.73
N PHE A 72 6.44 -5.43 -14.74
CA PHE A 72 6.70 -6.56 -13.85
C PHE A 72 6.51 -7.88 -14.59
N ASN A 73 7.49 -8.78 -14.47
CA ASN A 73 7.47 -10.10 -15.09
C ASN A 73 8.13 -11.10 -14.14
N THR A 74 7.41 -12.15 -13.75
CA THR A 74 7.89 -13.17 -12.79
C THR A 74 9.11 -13.96 -13.27
N ARG A 75 9.40 -13.95 -14.57
CA ARG A 75 10.58 -14.61 -15.14
C ARG A 75 11.87 -13.82 -14.94
N THR A 76 11.76 -12.50 -14.81
CA THR A 76 12.92 -11.58 -14.76
C THR A 76 13.01 -10.81 -13.44
N ASN A 77 11.88 -10.57 -12.79
CA ASN A 77 11.79 -9.87 -11.51
C ASN A 77 11.84 -10.86 -10.33
N PRO A 78 12.46 -10.51 -9.20
CA PRO A 78 12.35 -11.30 -7.98
C PRO A 78 10.90 -11.45 -7.51
N ASN A 79 10.55 -12.64 -7.03
CA ASN A 79 9.18 -12.96 -6.60
C ASN A 79 8.70 -12.12 -5.41
N ILE A 80 7.44 -11.68 -5.46
CA ILE A 80 6.78 -11.00 -4.33
C ILE A 80 6.42 -12.03 -3.26
N ASP A 81 6.68 -11.73 -1.97
CA ASP A 81 6.26 -12.58 -0.85
C ASP A 81 4.73 -12.53 -0.68
N LEU A 82 4.03 -13.59 -1.07
CA LEU A 82 2.57 -13.72 -0.91
C LEU A 82 2.15 -14.19 0.49
N TYR A 83 3.10 -14.55 1.36
CA TYR A 83 2.86 -15.03 2.71
C TYR A 83 3.06 -13.95 3.78
N LYS A 84 3.73 -12.85 3.45
CA LYS A 84 3.83 -11.65 4.30
C LYS A 84 3.86 -10.40 3.44
N MET A 85 3.24 -9.33 3.95
CA MET A 85 3.43 -8.01 3.36
C MET A 85 4.84 -7.52 3.68
N ARG A 86 5.72 -7.47 2.67
CA ARG A 86 7.08 -6.93 2.79
C ARG A 86 7.26 -5.78 1.83
N MET A 87 7.32 -4.58 2.37
CA MET A 87 7.33 -3.36 1.55
C MET A 87 8.41 -2.41 2.04
N LEU A 88 9.29 -2.03 1.12
CA LEU A 88 10.22 -0.93 1.32
C LEU A 88 9.51 0.38 1.11
N ILE A 89 9.89 1.36 1.93
CA ILE A 89 9.32 2.69 1.93
C ILE A 89 10.46 3.69 2.04
N THR A 90 10.48 4.65 1.13
CA THR A 90 11.46 5.74 1.12
C THR A 90 10.78 7.06 0.77
N LYS A 91 11.49 8.16 0.97
CA LYS A 91 11.06 9.46 0.51
C LYS A 91 11.45 9.61 -0.97
N TYR A 92 10.50 9.99 -1.80
CA TYR A 92 10.76 10.32 -3.20
C TYR A 92 11.17 11.79 -3.29
N GLU A 93 12.47 12.07 -3.24
CA GLU A 93 13.02 13.39 -3.57
C GLU A 93 13.94 13.28 -4.79
N SER A 94 13.75 14.17 -5.76
CA SER A 94 14.63 14.29 -6.92
C SER A 94 15.87 15.12 -6.60
N LYS A 95 15.80 16.05 -5.63
CA LYS A 95 16.90 16.90 -5.15
C LYS A 95 16.55 17.39 -3.73
N ILE A 96 17.53 17.45 -2.82
CA ILE A 96 17.53 18.00 -1.44
C ILE A 96 17.50 16.94 -0.32
N VAL A 97 18.44 17.15 0.62
CA VAL A 97 18.67 16.48 1.91
C VAL A 97 17.35 16.15 2.60
N THR A 98 17.05 14.86 2.72
CA THR A 98 15.91 14.41 3.48
C THR A 98 16.18 14.69 4.96
N ASN A 99 15.31 15.47 5.60
CA ASN A 99 15.25 15.48 7.06
C ASN A 99 14.78 14.08 7.53
N VAL A 100 15.75 13.17 7.72
CA VAL A 100 15.53 11.76 8.09
C VAL A 100 14.71 11.67 9.39
N ALA A 101 14.91 12.60 10.32
CA ALA A 101 14.14 12.65 11.56
C ALA A 101 12.66 12.98 11.30
N ALA A 102 12.37 13.96 10.45
CA ALA A 102 11.01 14.30 10.05
C ALA A 102 10.32 13.14 9.29
N PHE A 103 11.04 12.49 8.37
CA PHE A 103 10.50 11.32 7.67
C PHE A 103 10.25 10.15 8.62
N SER A 104 11.14 9.93 9.60
CA SER A 104 10.95 8.90 10.63
C SER A 104 9.67 9.11 11.45
N LYS A 105 9.29 10.37 11.75
CA LYS A 105 8.01 10.67 12.44
C LYS A 105 6.80 10.26 11.60
N LYS A 106 6.83 10.49 10.29
CA LYS A 106 5.78 10.07 9.34
C LYS A 106 5.66 8.55 9.27
N ILE A 107 6.79 7.84 9.28
CA ILE A 107 6.84 6.37 9.34
C ILE A 107 6.24 5.82 10.64
N VAL A 108 6.49 6.47 11.78
CA VAL A 108 5.86 6.09 13.06
C VAL A 108 4.33 6.31 13.02
N SER A 109 3.86 7.44 12.47
CA SER A 109 2.42 7.68 12.30
C SER A 109 1.78 6.66 11.36
N SER A 110 2.44 6.34 10.24
CA SER A 110 2.02 5.29 9.30
C SER A 110 1.82 3.95 10.00
N LEU A 111 2.82 3.54 10.81
CA LEU A 111 2.77 2.30 11.57
C LEU A 111 1.64 2.29 12.59
N ALA A 112 1.37 3.41 13.26
CA ALA A 112 0.26 3.51 14.20
C ALA A 112 -1.09 3.30 13.53
N LEU A 113 -1.31 3.90 12.35
CA LEU A 113 -2.52 3.70 11.54
C LEU A 113 -2.69 2.23 11.12
N ILE A 114 -1.64 1.62 10.56
CA ILE A 114 -1.68 0.21 10.16
C ILE A 114 -2.00 -0.70 11.35
N ASN A 115 -1.27 -0.55 12.45
CA ASN A 115 -1.43 -1.38 13.64
C ASN A 115 -2.84 -1.22 14.26
N HIS A 116 -3.48 -0.06 14.12
CA HIS A 116 -4.87 0.14 14.55
C HIS A 116 -5.82 -0.79 13.79
N PHE A 117 -5.73 -0.83 12.46
CA PHE A 117 -6.58 -1.70 11.65
C PHE A 117 -6.22 -3.19 11.80
N GLU A 118 -4.96 -3.53 12.02
CA GLU A 118 -4.55 -4.91 12.28
C GLU A 118 -5.08 -5.46 13.60
N LYS A 119 -5.13 -4.62 14.65
CA LYS A 119 -5.80 -4.98 15.93
C LYS A 119 -7.27 -5.30 15.71
N GLN A 120 -7.99 -4.47 14.95
CA GLN A 120 -9.39 -4.73 14.60
C GLN A 120 -9.54 -6.03 13.79
N ALA A 121 -8.58 -6.29 12.89
CA ALA A 121 -8.54 -7.51 12.12
C ALA A 121 -8.15 -8.75 12.94
N LYS A 122 -7.63 -8.60 14.15
CA LYS A 122 -7.08 -9.68 14.98
C LYS A 122 -5.96 -10.46 14.25
N VAL A 123 -5.04 -9.73 13.63
CA VAL A 123 -3.86 -10.30 12.96
C VAL A 123 -2.56 -9.80 13.60
N SER A 124 -1.44 -10.42 13.25
CA SER A 124 -0.12 -9.97 13.73
C SER A 124 0.15 -8.52 13.31
N LEU A 125 0.73 -7.74 14.21
CA LEU A 125 1.07 -6.35 13.94
C LEU A 125 2.26 -6.21 12.98
N THR A 126 2.18 -5.21 12.13
CA THR A 126 3.27 -4.78 11.27
C THR A 126 4.44 -4.27 12.12
N LYS A 127 5.64 -4.57 11.64
CA LYS A 127 6.91 -4.11 12.22
C LYS A 127 7.69 -3.32 11.19
N VAL A 128 8.49 -2.37 11.67
CA VAL A 128 9.32 -1.51 10.83
C VAL A 128 10.79 -1.69 11.19
N HIS A 129 11.62 -1.88 10.18
CA HIS A 129 13.07 -1.99 10.31
C HIS A 129 13.76 -0.93 9.45
N LYS A 130 14.87 -0.38 9.94
CA LYS A 130 15.76 0.42 9.09
C LYS A 130 16.50 -0.52 8.14
N VAL A 131 16.70 -0.06 6.90
CA VAL A 131 17.42 -0.79 5.86
C VAL A 131 18.75 -0.11 5.60
N ASP A 132 19.81 -0.89 5.40
CA ASP A 132 21.11 -0.39 4.93
C ASP A 132 20.94 0.16 3.52
N THR A 133 21.14 1.46 3.33
CA THR A 133 20.88 2.14 2.05
C THR A 133 22.04 2.11 1.06
N LYS A 134 23.17 1.46 1.40
CA LYS A 134 24.33 1.35 0.51
C LYS A 134 23.91 0.74 -0.84
N GLY A 135 24.12 1.49 -1.93
CA GLY A 135 23.77 1.08 -3.29
C GLY A 135 22.32 1.34 -3.72
N SER A 136 21.46 1.88 -2.85
CA SER A 136 20.05 2.16 -3.17
C SER A 136 19.82 3.48 -3.91
N GLY A 137 20.78 4.41 -3.83
CA GLY A 137 20.58 5.81 -4.23
C GLY A 137 19.59 6.58 -3.34
N LYS A 138 19.30 6.10 -2.13
CA LYS A 138 18.38 6.73 -1.16
C LYS A 138 19.11 7.03 0.15
N GLU A 139 18.71 8.10 0.82
CA GLU A 139 19.27 8.46 2.14
C GLU A 139 18.67 7.62 3.27
N VAL A 140 17.37 7.29 3.17
CA VAL A 140 16.65 6.52 4.19
C VAL A 140 15.66 5.56 3.55
N VAL A 141 15.69 4.31 4.01
CA VAL A 141 14.74 3.28 3.61
C VAL A 141 14.27 2.52 4.85
N PHE A 142 12.97 2.26 4.90
CA PHE A 142 12.36 1.43 5.93
C PHE A 142 11.71 0.20 5.29
N LEU A 143 11.87 -0.96 5.93
CA LEU A 143 11.17 -2.19 5.58
C LEU A 143 10.01 -2.38 6.54
N PHE A 144 8.79 -2.36 5.99
CA PHE A 144 7.59 -2.76 6.69
C PHE A 144 7.38 -4.27 6.48
N THR A 145 7.17 -5.00 7.56
CA THR A 145 6.83 -6.44 7.54
C THR A 145 5.51 -6.66 8.28
N GLY A 146 4.46 -6.95 7.53
CA GLY A 146 3.10 -7.15 8.01
C GLY A 146 2.52 -8.53 7.67
N PRO A 147 1.27 -8.80 8.10
CA PRO A 147 0.57 -10.05 7.86
C PRO A 147 0.24 -10.25 6.36
N ALA A 148 0.13 -11.52 5.94
CA ALA A 148 -0.30 -11.91 4.60
C ALA A 148 -1.63 -11.27 4.15
N MET A 149 -2.49 -10.91 5.12
CA MET A 149 -3.78 -10.28 4.86
C MET A 149 -3.68 -9.13 3.86
N TRP A 150 -2.66 -8.27 3.99
CA TRP A 150 -2.53 -7.08 3.15
C TRP A 150 -2.21 -7.38 1.69
N VAL A 151 -1.52 -8.47 1.38
CA VAL A 151 -1.15 -8.85 -0.01
C VAL A 151 -2.18 -9.75 -0.68
N ARG A 152 -3.16 -10.26 0.08
CA ARG A 152 -4.15 -11.22 -0.41
C ARG A 152 -5.27 -10.64 -1.27
N SER A 153 -5.39 -9.32 -1.36
CA SER A 153 -6.42 -8.63 -2.12
C SER A 153 -5.87 -7.32 -2.67
N PRO A 154 -6.16 -6.94 -3.93
CA PRO A 154 -5.65 -5.69 -4.50
C PRO A 154 -6.17 -4.47 -3.75
N PHE A 155 -7.40 -4.58 -3.21
CA PHE A 155 -8.00 -3.56 -2.37
C PHE A 155 -7.24 -3.38 -1.04
N LEU A 156 -6.73 -4.47 -0.47
CA LEU A 156 -5.97 -4.43 0.77
C LEU A 156 -4.52 -3.94 0.54
N VAL A 157 -3.91 -4.24 -0.60
CA VAL A 157 -2.62 -3.63 -1.00
C VAL A 157 -2.77 -2.12 -1.14
N SER A 158 -3.83 -1.70 -1.84
CA SER A 158 -4.17 -0.28 -2.04
C SER A 158 -4.50 0.41 -0.71
N MET A 159 -5.25 -0.25 0.18
CA MET A 159 -5.53 0.27 1.54
C MET A 159 -4.26 0.38 2.38
N TYR A 160 -3.40 -0.63 2.39
CA TYR A 160 -2.17 -0.64 3.18
C TYR A 160 -1.26 0.54 2.82
N THR A 161 -1.06 0.76 1.51
CA THR A 161 -0.23 1.87 1.00
C THR A 161 -0.89 3.23 1.17
N PHE A 162 -2.23 3.30 1.11
CA PHE A 162 -2.99 4.49 1.48
C PHE A 162 -2.81 4.87 2.96
N LEU A 163 -2.89 3.90 3.88
CA LEU A 163 -2.66 4.12 5.31
C LEU A 163 -1.24 4.61 5.60
N ILE A 164 -0.25 4.12 4.85
CA ILE A 164 1.12 4.64 4.94
C ILE A 164 1.17 6.10 4.49
N ARG A 165 0.59 6.43 3.33
CA ARG A 165 0.55 7.81 2.82
C ARG A 165 -0.18 8.76 3.78
N LEU A 166 -1.25 8.32 4.42
CA LEU A 166 -1.93 9.11 5.46
C LEU A 166 -1.03 9.40 6.68
N GLY A 167 -0.04 8.56 6.96
CA GLY A 167 0.97 8.83 7.99
C GLY A 167 1.83 10.08 7.70
N ASP A 168 1.88 10.55 6.45
CA ASP A 168 2.48 11.84 6.09
C ASP A 168 1.80 13.02 6.79
N LYS A 169 0.49 12.88 7.07
CA LYS A 169 -0.33 13.88 7.77
C LYS A 169 -0.16 13.81 9.29
N GLN A 170 0.65 12.87 9.78
CA GLN A 170 0.98 12.71 11.21
C GLN A 170 -0.26 12.66 12.12
N ILE A 171 -1.27 11.90 11.69
CA ILE A 171 -2.56 11.76 12.38
C ILE A 171 -2.32 11.23 13.81
N LYS A 172 -2.87 11.93 14.80
CA LYS A 172 -2.80 11.56 16.22
C LYS A 172 -4.17 11.12 16.68
N PHE A 173 -4.28 9.91 17.22
CA PHE A 173 -5.54 9.36 17.70
C PHE A 173 -5.29 8.41 18.87
N LYS A 174 -6.30 8.22 19.72
CA LYS A 174 -6.23 7.34 20.90
C LYS A 174 -7.02 6.05 20.68
N ASP A 175 -8.10 6.14 19.92
CA ASP A 175 -9.10 5.10 19.69
C ASP A 175 -9.73 5.23 18.30
N ALA A 176 -10.70 4.38 17.98
CA ALA A 176 -11.39 4.38 16.69
C ALA A 176 -12.21 5.65 16.45
N ASN A 177 -12.81 6.23 17.49
CA ASN A 177 -13.68 7.41 17.35
C ASN A 177 -12.86 8.67 17.08
N SER A 178 -11.77 8.87 17.82
CA SER A 178 -10.81 9.94 17.57
C SER A 178 -10.16 9.80 16.19
N LEU A 179 -9.78 8.59 15.76
CA LEU A 179 -9.29 8.38 14.40
C LEU A 179 -10.33 8.77 13.33
N LYS A 180 -11.59 8.32 13.50
CA LYS A 180 -12.69 8.66 12.58
C LYS A 180 -12.89 10.17 12.47
N LYS A 181 -12.79 10.90 13.59
CA LYS A 181 -12.86 12.37 13.63
C LYS A 181 -11.71 13.02 12.85
N GLU A 182 -10.48 12.60 13.08
CA GLU A 182 -9.31 13.14 12.38
C GLU A 182 -9.35 12.89 10.86
N LEU A 183 -9.79 11.69 10.44
CA LEU A 183 -9.94 11.37 9.02
C LEU A 183 -11.04 12.21 8.37
N LYS A 184 -12.17 12.42 9.06
CA LYS A 184 -13.23 13.32 8.60
C LYS A 184 -12.72 14.75 8.48
N GLU A 185 -11.96 15.23 9.45
CA GLU A 185 -11.39 16.59 9.44
C GLU A 185 -10.45 16.82 8.25
N LEU A 186 -9.56 15.86 7.94
CA LEU A 186 -8.71 15.93 6.74
C LEU A 186 -9.53 16.05 5.45
N ASN A 187 -10.65 15.33 5.35
CA ASN A 187 -11.55 15.44 4.21
C ASN A 187 -12.30 16.78 4.17
N THR A 188 -12.73 17.31 5.33
CA THR A 188 -13.34 18.64 5.43
C THR A 188 -12.38 19.71 4.90
N LYS A 189 -11.10 19.67 5.30
CA LYS A 189 -10.08 20.60 4.82
C LYS A 189 -9.89 20.54 3.31
N TYR A 190 -9.90 19.33 2.74
CA TYR A 190 -9.88 19.16 1.28
C TYR A 190 -11.09 19.83 0.61
N THR A 191 -12.29 19.57 1.13
CA THR A 191 -13.56 20.09 0.56
C THR A 191 -13.63 21.61 0.62
N LYS A 192 -13.00 22.23 1.64
CA LYS A 192 -12.89 23.69 1.78
C LYS A 192 -11.75 24.31 0.95
N GLY A 193 -10.94 23.50 0.26
CA GLY A 193 -9.77 23.97 -0.48
C GLY A 193 -8.55 24.31 0.40
N GLU A 194 -8.61 24.05 1.70
CA GLU A 194 -7.51 24.30 2.65
C GLU A 194 -6.37 23.27 2.51
N LEU A 195 -6.65 22.13 1.85
CA LEU A 195 -5.69 21.05 1.62
C LEU A 195 -5.88 20.45 0.22
N LEU A 196 -4.98 20.72 -0.72
CA LEU A 196 -5.04 20.19 -2.09
C LEU A 196 -4.23 18.90 -2.24
N ASP A 197 -4.74 17.83 -1.63
CA ASP A 197 -4.06 16.53 -1.55
C ASP A 197 -4.98 15.39 -2.00
N ASN A 198 -4.53 14.58 -2.95
CA ASN A 198 -5.32 13.47 -3.50
C ASN A 198 -5.68 12.40 -2.45
N ASP A 199 -4.86 12.19 -1.41
CA ASP A 199 -5.22 11.23 -0.36
C ASP A 199 -6.34 11.78 0.53
N ALA A 200 -6.31 13.08 0.84
CA ALA A 200 -7.42 13.77 1.51
C ALA A 200 -8.71 13.79 0.67
N LYS A 201 -8.60 13.89 -0.66
CA LYS A 201 -9.73 13.70 -1.58
C LYS A 201 -10.35 12.31 -1.41
N TYR A 202 -9.54 11.27 -1.46
CA TYR A 202 -10.03 9.89 -1.35
C TYR A 202 -10.69 9.59 -0.02
N LEU A 203 -10.33 10.30 1.05
CA LEU A 203 -11.03 10.18 2.33
C LEU A 203 -12.53 10.44 2.20
N GLY A 204 -13.00 11.28 1.26
CA GLY A 204 -14.41 11.64 1.11
C GLY A 204 -15.38 10.47 0.94
N CYS A 205 -14.90 9.33 0.45
CA CYS A 205 -15.69 8.09 0.38
C CYS A 205 -15.16 6.97 1.28
N LEU A 206 -14.04 7.17 1.97
CA LEU A 206 -13.30 6.14 2.70
C LEU A 206 -13.33 6.30 4.23
N TRP A 207 -13.35 7.53 4.76
CA TRP A 207 -13.04 7.79 6.18
C TRP A 207 -13.92 6.99 7.16
N ASP A 208 -15.17 6.72 6.80
CA ASP A 208 -16.14 5.93 7.55
C ASP A 208 -16.21 4.45 7.13
N LYS A 209 -15.61 4.04 6.00
CA LYS A 209 -15.69 2.67 5.49
C LYS A 209 -14.48 1.81 5.80
N LEU A 210 -13.31 2.39 6.09
CA LEU A 210 -12.07 1.62 6.31
C LEU A 210 -12.24 0.53 7.38
N HIS A 211 -12.84 0.86 8.52
CA HIS A 211 -13.07 -0.10 9.62
C HIS A 211 -14.10 -1.18 9.24
N ILE A 212 -15.15 -0.80 8.50
CA ILE A 212 -16.19 -1.72 8.01
C ILE A 212 -15.57 -2.75 7.06
N ILE A 213 -14.74 -2.30 6.12
CA ILE A 213 -14.03 -3.15 5.16
C ILE A 213 -13.13 -4.14 5.90
N ILE A 214 -12.33 -3.68 6.86
CA ILE A 214 -11.42 -4.55 7.62
C ILE A 214 -12.18 -5.58 8.47
N LYS A 215 -13.27 -5.16 9.13
CA LYS A 215 -14.13 -6.03 9.94
C LYS A 215 -14.79 -7.12 9.10
N ASN A 216 -15.25 -6.78 7.88
CA ASN A 216 -15.98 -7.68 6.99
C ASN A 216 -15.12 -8.34 5.91
N ARG A 217 -13.79 -8.13 5.90
CA ARG A 217 -12.86 -8.61 4.86
C ARG A 217 -12.97 -10.09 4.52
N ALA A 218 -13.31 -10.95 5.49
CA ALA A 218 -13.43 -12.39 5.27
C ALA A 218 -14.67 -12.73 4.41
N LYS A 219 -15.73 -11.92 4.52
CA LYS A 219 -16.95 -12.03 3.72
C LYS A 219 -16.79 -11.32 2.37
N LEU A 220 -16.12 -10.17 2.36
CA LEU A 220 -15.92 -9.36 1.15
C LEU A 220 -14.98 -10.02 0.15
N PHE A 221 -13.93 -10.69 0.62
CA PHE A 221 -12.87 -11.21 -0.23
C PHE A 221 -12.95 -12.72 -0.27
N THR A 222 -13.80 -13.24 -1.15
CA THR A 222 -13.85 -14.66 -1.51
C THR A 222 -12.48 -15.12 -1.97
N LYS A 223 -12.04 -16.29 -1.49
CA LYS A 223 -10.66 -16.74 -1.67
C LYS A 223 -10.59 -18.04 -2.45
N LYS A 224 -9.80 -18.05 -3.52
CA LYS A 224 -9.23 -19.27 -4.09
C LYS A 224 -7.80 -19.38 -3.58
N ASN A 225 -7.44 -20.49 -2.94
CA ASN A 225 -6.09 -20.69 -2.39
C ASN A 225 -5.61 -19.57 -1.43
N LYS A 226 -6.52 -19.02 -0.61
CA LYS A 226 -6.26 -17.92 0.35
C LYS A 226 -5.96 -16.54 -0.28
N ILE A 227 -6.04 -16.42 -1.61
CA ILE A 227 -5.86 -15.19 -2.39
C ILE A 227 -7.23 -14.79 -2.97
N HIS A 228 -7.50 -13.49 -3.08
CA HIS A 228 -8.75 -13.01 -3.67
C HIS A 228 -8.84 -13.39 -5.14
N ASP A 229 -9.98 -13.94 -5.55
CA ASP A 229 -10.26 -14.34 -6.94
C ASP A 229 -10.11 -13.20 -7.97
N ILE A 230 -10.36 -11.95 -7.59
CA ILE A 230 -10.26 -10.77 -8.46
C ILE A 230 -8.84 -10.50 -9.00
N TYR A 231 -7.81 -11.18 -8.49
CA TYR A 231 -6.49 -11.22 -9.15
C TYR A 231 -6.48 -12.02 -10.46
N SER A 232 -7.65 -12.33 -11.01
CA SER A 232 -7.86 -13.09 -12.23
C SER A 232 -7.31 -12.40 -13.49
N ASP A 233 -7.13 -13.21 -14.51
CA ASP A 233 -6.64 -12.85 -15.85
C ASP A 233 -7.74 -12.36 -16.80
N ASP A 234 -9.00 -12.58 -16.44
CA ASP A 234 -10.20 -12.15 -17.19
C ASP A 234 -10.41 -10.62 -17.25
N ILE A 235 -9.79 -9.87 -16.35
CA ILE A 235 -9.84 -8.40 -16.33
C ILE A 235 -8.59 -7.84 -17.02
N SER A 236 -8.76 -7.00 -18.04
CA SER A 236 -7.63 -6.32 -18.70
C SER A 236 -6.80 -5.50 -17.72
N ILE A 237 -5.48 -5.41 -17.92
CA ILE A 237 -4.59 -4.71 -16.99
C ILE A 237 -5.01 -3.25 -16.73
N ASN A 238 -5.47 -2.53 -17.75
CA ASN A 238 -5.98 -1.17 -17.61
C ASN A 238 -7.23 -1.11 -16.71
N ASN A 239 -8.16 -2.06 -16.88
CA ASN A 239 -9.37 -2.10 -16.07
C ASN A 239 -9.05 -2.52 -14.62
N PHE A 240 -8.13 -3.46 -14.44
CA PHE A 240 -7.65 -3.90 -13.14
C PHE A 240 -6.98 -2.74 -12.38
N HIS A 241 -5.96 -2.12 -12.98
CA HIS A 241 -5.23 -0.98 -12.40
C HIS A 241 -6.17 0.14 -11.96
N ASN A 242 -7.11 0.53 -12.81
CA ASN A 242 -7.99 1.67 -12.54
C ASN A 242 -9.14 1.35 -11.56
N ARG A 243 -9.52 0.08 -11.38
CA ARG A 243 -10.76 -0.29 -10.66
C ARG A 243 -10.59 -1.27 -9.51
N CYS A 244 -9.38 -1.76 -9.23
CA CYS A 244 -9.08 -2.67 -8.13
C CYS A 244 -8.42 -1.98 -6.91
N GLY A 245 -8.43 -0.64 -6.87
CA GLY A 245 -7.99 0.15 -5.71
C GLY A 245 -9.05 0.28 -4.60
N ILE A 246 -8.61 0.66 -3.40
CA ILE A 246 -9.51 0.79 -2.23
C ILE A 246 -10.61 1.85 -2.43
N HIS A 247 -10.32 2.90 -3.20
CA HIS A 247 -11.29 3.92 -3.57
C HIS A 247 -12.45 3.32 -4.39
N SER A 248 -12.14 2.53 -5.42
CA SER A 248 -13.13 1.88 -6.28
C SER A 248 -13.98 0.87 -5.51
N LEU A 249 -13.39 0.16 -4.54
CA LEU A 249 -14.17 -0.68 -3.62
C LEU A 249 -15.16 0.14 -2.79
N ALA A 250 -14.71 1.23 -2.17
CA ALA A 250 -15.53 2.06 -1.29
C ALA A 250 -16.66 2.80 -2.03
N MET A 251 -16.48 3.04 -3.33
CA MET A 251 -17.50 3.59 -4.23
C MET A 251 -18.44 2.51 -4.81
N GLY A 252 -18.11 1.23 -4.65
CA GLY A 252 -18.85 0.13 -5.28
C GLY A 252 -18.77 0.19 -6.81
N THR A 253 -17.59 0.50 -7.35
CA THR A 253 -17.31 0.64 -8.78
C THR A 253 -16.21 -0.31 -9.26
N THR A 254 -15.96 -1.40 -8.54
CA THR A 254 -15.00 -2.44 -8.94
C THR A 254 -15.48 -3.19 -10.20
N PRO A 255 -14.64 -3.98 -10.87
CA PRO A 255 -15.07 -4.85 -11.96
C PRO A 255 -16.05 -5.96 -11.55
N ASN A 256 -16.15 -6.28 -10.24
CA ASN A 256 -17.03 -7.32 -9.73
C ASN A 256 -18.35 -6.71 -9.20
N ASN A 257 -19.44 -6.93 -9.93
CA ASN A 257 -20.77 -6.39 -9.60
C ASN A 257 -21.35 -6.97 -8.30
N GLU A 258 -21.10 -8.24 -8.00
CA GLU A 258 -21.55 -8.87 -6.76
C GLU A 258 -20.85 -8.26 -5.55
N LEU A 259 -19.53 -8.07 -5.64
CA LEU A 259 -18.76 -7.35 -4.62
C LEU A 259 -19.26 -5.92 -4.43
N ASN A 260 -19.60 -5.23 -5.52
CA ASN A 260 -20.18 -3.88 -5.47
C ASN A 260 -21.54 -3.85 -4.76
N LYS A 261 -22.36 -4.90 -4.90
CA LYS A 261 -23.62 -5.04 -4.16
C LYS A 261 -23.36 -5.28 -2.68
N HIS A 262 -22.49 -6.23 -2.34
CA HIS A 262 -22.15 -6.56 -0.96
C HIS A 262 -21.54 -5.38 -0.19
N ILE A 263 -20.64 -4.62 -0.80
CA ILE A 263 -20.04 -3.46 -0.13
C ILE A 263 -21.10 -2.38 0.16
N LYS A 264 -22.04 -2.14 -0.76
CA LYS A 264 -23.14 -1.20 -0.56
C LYS A 264 -24.08 -1.66 0.55
N GLU A 265 -24.33 -2.95 0.69
CA GLU A 265 -25.17 -3.51 1.76
C GLU A 265 -24.50 -3.38 3.14
N ILE A 266 -23.20 -3.67 3.24
CA ILE A 266 -22.46 -3.65 4.50
C ILE A 266 -22.11 -2.22 4.96
N CYS A 267 -22.06 -1.26 4.03
CA CYS A 267 -21.76 0.16 4.32
C CYS A 267 -23.02 1.05 4.46
N LYS A 268 -24.24 0.49 4.36
CA LYS A 268 -25.47 1.17 4.78
C LYS A 268 -25.54 1.22 6.31
#